data_AF-A0A7V9IPT3-F1
#
_entry.id   AF-A0A7V9IPT3-F1
#
_cell.length_a   1.000
_cell.length_b   1.000
_cell.length_c   1.000
_cell.angle_alpha   90.00
_cell.angle_beta   90.00
_cell.angle_gamma   90.00
#
_symmetry.space_group_name_H-M   'P 1'
#
loop_
_entity.id
_entity.type
_entity.pdbx_description
1 polymer ?
#
loop_
_entity_poly.entity_id
_entity_poly.type
_entity_poly.pdbx_seq_one_letter_code
_entity_poly.pdbx_strand_id
1 'polypeptide(L)'
;LSASAMKQLRALGVELRLGVHAENLTEQGLEVNGEFIACRVKVWAAGNTASALGKTLGVPLDRPGRVVVNEDLTIPDHPEVQVIGDLAHFEHQKGKLLPGVSPVAMQQGRHAARNILAMIDGRKPLRFWYWDKGSMATIGRNKAVADLNFVHISGFPAWLAWLFIHIIFLVGFRNRVAVLMQWAWAYFTFNKGARLITRNFQAELRPPA
;
A
#
# COMPACT_ATOMS: atom_id res chain seq x y z
N LEU A 1 15.07 6.10 10.89
CA LEU A 1 14.55 6.72 9.63
C LEU A 1 13.48 7.79 9.86
N SER A 2 12.53 7.59 10.80
CA SER A 2 11.42 8.52 11.04
C SER A 2 11.83 9.96 11.38
N ALA A 3 12.89 10.16 12.17
CA ALA A 3 13.42 11.50 12.46
C ALA A 3 13.95 12.22 11.21
N SER A 4 14.60 11.48 10.30
CA SER A 4 15.05 12.03 9.01
C SER A 4 13.86 12.43 8.13
N ALA A 5 12.81 11.61 8.10
CA ALA A 5 11.58 11.94 7.37
C ALA A 5 10.89 13.21 7.93
N MET A 6 10.76 13.30 9.26
CA MET A 6 10.21 14.48 9.93
C MET A 6 11.00 15.76 9.59
N LYS A 7 12.34 15.71 9.67
CA LYS A 7 13.21 16.84 9.31
C LYS A 7 13.02 17.24 7.85
N GLN A 8 12.93 16.28 6.95
CA GLN A 8 12.76 16.51 5.52
C GLN A 8 11.41 17.15 5.18
N LEU A 9 10.32 16.73 5.84
CA LEU A 9 8.98 17.29 5.71
C LEU A 9 8.88 18.72 6.27
N ARG A 10 9.42 18.96 7.48
CA ARG A 10 9.47 20.32 8.05
C ARG A 10 10.25 21.29 7.18
N ALA A 11 11.35 20.84 6.57
CA ALA A 11 12.12 21.65 5.62
C ALA A 11 11.37 21.95 4.29
N LEU A 12 10.24 21.28 4.02
CA LEU A 12 9.33 21.61 2.92
C LEU A 12 8.19 22.54 3.35
N GLY A 13 8.17 23.01 4.61
CA GLY A 13 7.09 23.82 5.17
C GLY A 13 5.88 23.01 5.63
N VAL A 14 5.99 21.70 5.75
CA VAL A 14 4.89 20.84 6.24
C VAL A 14 4.78 20.96 7.75
N GLU A 15 3.61 21.38 8.23
CA GLU A 15 3.22 21.27 9.64
C GLU A 15 2.88 19.82 9.97
N LEU A 16 3.53 19.26 10.99
CA LEU A 16 3.36 17.86 11.40
C LEU A 16 2.67 17.81 12.76
N ARG A 17 1.46 17.25 12.78
CA ARG A 17 0.71 16.96 14.00
C ARG A 17 0.68 15.45 14.22
N LEU A 18 1.36 14.96 15.25
CA LEU A 18 1.48 13.53 15.61
C LEU A 18 0.73 13.25 16.90
N GLY A 19 0.33 11.99 17.11
CA GLY A 19 -0.45 11.60 18.31
C GLY A 19 -1.86 12.18 18.31
N VAL A 20 -2.35 12.56 17.14
CA VAL A 20 -3.68 13.14 16.94
C VAL A 20 -4.50 12.23 16.02
N HIS A 21 -5.81 12.22 16.20
CA HIS A 21 -6.73 11.47 15.36
C HIS A 21 -7.77 12.40 14.77
N ALA A 22 -8.11 12.18 13.50
CA ALA A 22 -9.20 12.89 12.86
C ALA A 22 -10.52 12.40 13.47
N GLU A 23 -11.31 13.32 14.02
CA GLU A 23 -12.57 13.01 14.70
C GLU A 23 -13.76 13.28 13.79
N ASN A 24 -13.82 14.47 13.19
CA ASN A 24 -14.92 14.89 12.34
C ASN A 24 -14.42 15.65 11.11
N LEU A 25 -14.86 15.24 9.92
CA LEU A 25 -14.48 15.84 8.66
C LEU A 25 -15.69 16.53 8.03
N THR A 26 -15.62 17.86 7.91
CA THR A 26 -16.68 18.67 7.29
C THR A 26 -16.20 19.30 5.98
N GLU A 27 -17.10 19.93 5.24
CA GLU A 27 -16.71 20.70 4.04
C GLU A 27 -15.75 21.84 4.36
N GLN A 28 -15.84 22.41 5.57
CA GLN A 28 -15.08 23.58 5.98
C GLN A 28 -13.72 23.22 6.58
N GLY A 29 -13.57 22.01 7.13
CA GLY A 29 -12.34 21.64 7.82
C GLY A 29 -12.36 20.25 8.43
N LEU A 30 -11.40 20.04 9.33
CA LEU A 30 -11.22 18.81 10.08
C LEU A 30 -11.13 19.16 11.57
N GLU A 31 -11.88 18.44 12.39
CA GLU A 31 -11.76 18.47 13.84
C GLU A 31 -10.78 17.41 14.33
N VAL A 32 -9.86 17.83 15.19
CA VAL A 32 -8.78 17.02 15.73
C VAL A 32 -8.57 17.40 17.19
N ASN A 33 -8.80 16.48 18.13
CA ASN A 33 -8.65 16.71 19.57
C ASN A 33 -9.40 17.98 20.05
N GLY A 34 -10.59 18.24 19.51
CA GLY A 34 -11.37 19.46 19.80
C GLY A 34 -10.87 20.76 19.17
N GLU A 35 -9.82 20.74 18.34
CA GLU A 35 -9.39 21.88 17.53
C GLU A 35 -9.92 21.77 16.10
N PHE A 36 -10.47 22.86 15.58
CA PHE A 36 -10.92 22.93 14.19
C PHE A 36 -9.84 23.48 13.25
N ILE A 37 -9.41 22.65 12.31
CA ILE A 37 -8.45 23.00 11.27
C ILE A 37 -9.21 23.31 9.98
N ALA A 38 -9.34 24.59 9.65
CA ALA A 38 -9.96 25.04 8.40
C ALA A 38 -9.14 24.55 7.20
N CYS A 39 -9.75 23.76 6.31
CA CYS A 39 -9.09 23.25 5.12
C CYS A 39 -10.07 23.00 3.97
N ARG A 40 -9.67 23.42 2.77
CA ARG A 40 -10.43 23.22 1.53
C ARG A 40 -10.13 21.86 0.89
N VAL A 41 -8.85 21.51 0.80
CA VAL A 41 -8.39 20.25 0.21
C VAL A 41 -8.06 19.27 1.32
N LYS A 42 -8.70 18.11 1.26
CA LYS A 42 -8.56 17.02 2.23
C LYS A 42 -8.14 15.77 1.47
N VAL A 43 -7.00 15.19 1.83
CA VAL A 43 -6.47 13.97 1.21
C VAL A 43 -6.42 12.89 2.30
N TRP A 44 -7.28 11.88 2.17
CA TRP A 44 -7.34 10.77 3.12
C TRP A 44 -6.47 9.61 2.64
N ALA A 45 -5.40 9.33 3.37
CA ALA A 45 -4.45 8.24 3.06
C ALA A 45 -4.37 7.21 4.20
N ALA A 46 -5.37 7.17 5.09
CA ALA A 46 -5.35 6.33 6.29
C ALA A 46 -6.31 5.14 6.17
N GLY A 47 -5.79 3.94 6.43
CA GLY A 47 -6.57 2.72 6.62
C GLY A 47 -7.22 2.16 5.36
N ASN A 48 -7.19 0.84 5.22
CA ASN A 48 -8.04 0.11 4.30
C ASN A 48 -8.97 -0.78 5.12
N THR A 49 -10.23 -0.89 4.66
CA THR A 49 -11.15 -1.93 5.15
C THR A 49 -11.06 -3.13 4.23
N ALA A 50 -11.17 -4.34 4.77
CA ALA A 50 -11.21 -5.54 3.97
C ALA A 50 -12.42 -5.53 3.01
N SER A 51 -12.29 -6.23 1.88
CA SER A 51 -13.37 -6.31 0.90
C SER A 51 -14.62 -6.94 1.50
N ALA A 52 -15.80 -6.39 1.18
CA ALA A 52 -17.10 -6.95 1.57
C ALA A 52 -17.28 -8.41 1.08
N LEU A 53 -16.55 -8.81 0.03
CA LEU A 53 -16.52 -10.19 -0.46
C LEU A 53 -16.13 -11.21 0.63
N GLY A 54 -15.26 -10.84 1.57
CA GLY A 54 -14.90 -11.75 2.67
C GLY A 54 -16.13 -12.19 3.48
N LYS A 55 -17.08 -11.27 3.70
CA LYS A 55 -18.31 -11.55 4.46
C LYS A 55 -19.26 -12.50 3.75
N THR A 56 -19.22 -12.56 2.42
CA THR A 56 -20.12 -13.43 1.65
C THR A 56 -19.67 -14.89 1.65
N LEU A 57 -18.45 -15.18 2.11
CA LEU A 57 -17.89 -16.53 2.11
C LEU A 57 -18.39 -17.40 3.27
N GLY A 58 -18.95 -16.79 4.33
CA GLY A 58 -19.45 -17.55 5.49
C GLY A 58 -18.36 -18.20 6.35
N VAL A 59 -17.11 -17.75 6.21
CA VAL A 59 -15.92 -18.30 6.88
C VAL A 59 -15.45 -17.38 8.01
N PRO A 60 -14.60 -17.87 8.94
CA PRO A 60 -14.05 -17.03 9.99
C PRO A 60 -13.33 -15.80 9.43
N LEU A 61 -13.72 -14.63 9.94
CA LEU A 61 -13.11 -13.35 9.61
C LEU A 61 -12.46 -12.74 10.85
N ASP A 62 -11.41 -11.96 10.63
CA ASP A 62 -10.87 -11.09 11.67
C ASP A 62 -11.69 -9.81 11.84
N ARG A 63 -11.35 -9.00 12.85
CA ARG A 63 -12.08 -7.76 13.18
C ARG A 63 -12.18 -6.77 12.00
N PRO A 64 -11.12 -6.54 11.21
CA PRO A 64 -11.20 -5.77 9.95
C PRO A 64 -11.99 -6.41 8.79
N GLY A 65 -12.39 -7.69 8.90
CA GLY A 65 -13.14 -8.41 7.87
C GLY A 65 -12.28 -9.22 6.88
N ARG A 66 -11.02 -9.51 7.22
CA ARG A 66 -10.11 -10.35 6.42
C ARG A 66 -10.37 -11.82 6.70
N VAL A 67 -10.24 -12.65 5.68
CA VAL A 67 -10.45 -14.10 5.74
C VAL A 67 -9.26 -14.77 6.41
N VAL A 68 -9.51 -15.52 7.48
CA VAL A 68 -8.48 -16.34 8.14
C VAL A 68 -8.11 -17.50 7.24
N VAL A 69 -6.82 -17.59 6.88
CA VAL A 69 -6.29 -18.62 5.97
C VAL A 69 -5.28 -19.53 6.65
N ASN A 70 -5.15 -20.74 6.12
CA ASN A 70 -4.12 -21.72 6.46
C ASN A 70 -2.72 -21.30 5.97
N GLU A 71 -1.72 -22.08 6.37
CA GLU A 71 -0.32 -21.83 6.01
C GLU A 71 -0.03 -21.89 4.49
N ASP A 72 -0.90 -22.53 3.72
CA ASP A 72 -0.84 -22.66 2.25
C ASP A 72 -1.73 -21.64 1.51
N LEU A 73 -2.31 -20.68 2.25
CA LEU A 73 -3.24 -19.64 1.78
C LEU A 73 -4.67 -20.12 1.47
N THR A 74 -5.02 -21.35 1.86
CA THR A 74 -6.39 -21.87 1.71
C THR A 74 -7.30 -21.44 2.85
N ILE A 75 -8.60 -21.51 2.63
CA ILE A 75 -9.59 -21.36 3.69
C ILE A 75 -9.66 -22.68 4.50
N PRO A 76 -9.77 -22.64 5.84
CA PRO A 76 -10.05 -23.83 6.64
C PRO A 76 -11.25 -24.62 6.10
N ASP A 77 -11.11 -25.94 5.99
CA ASP A 77 -12.12 -26.87 5.43
C ASP A 77 -12.47 -26.67 3.94
N HIS A 78 -11.80 -25.74 3.24
CA HIS A 78 -12.01 -25.41 1.84
C HIS A 78 -10.67 -25.32 1.07
N PRO A 79 -9.97 -26.46 0.89
CA PRO A 79 -8.66 -26.51 0.23
C PRO A 79 -8.67 -26.04 -1.23
N GLU A 80 -9.85 -26.05 -1.87
CA GLU A 80 -10.07 -25.59 -3.24
C GLU A 80 -10.07 -24.05 -3.38
N VAL A 81 -10.19 -23.31 -2.27
CA VAL A 81 -10.28 -21.84 -2.28
C VAL A 81 -9.04 -21.22 -1.65
N GLN A 82 -8.36 -20.35 -2.39
CA GLN A 82 -7.22 -19.58 -1.88
C GLN A 82 -7.55 -18.09 -1.77
N VAL A 83 -7.15 -17.47 -0.66
CA VAL A 83 -7.30 -16.03 -0.42
C VAL A 83 -5.92 -15.39 -0.24
N ILE A 84 -5.68 -14.32 -0.98
CA ILE A 84 -4.38 -13.63 -1.03
C ILE A 84 -4.55 -12.11 -0.90
N GLY A 85 -3.43 -11.42 -0.68
CA GLY A 85 -3.36 -9.97 -0.59
C GLY A 85 -4.09 -9.43 0.63
N ASP A 86 -4.64 -8.23 0.49
CA ASP A 86 -5.21 -7.47 1.61
C ASP A 86 -6.47 -8.10 2.22
N LEU A 87 -7.10 -9.05 1.51
CA LEU A 87 -8.26 -9.81 2.03
C LEU A 87 -7.82 -10.98 2.92
N ALA A 88 -6.58 -11.42 2.85
CA ALA A 88 -6.08 -12.55 3.62
C ALA A 88 -5.59 -12.11 5.00
N HIS A 89 -6.05 -12.78 6.04
CA HIS A 89 -5.45 -12.79 7.35
C HIS A 89 -4.46 -13.95 7.43
N PHE A 90 -3.19 -13.67 7.16
CA PHE A 90 -2.10 -14.65 7.22
C PHE A 90 -1.10 -14.27 8.29
N GLU A 91 -1.02 -15.09 9.33
CA GLU A 91 0.01 -14.97 10.36
C GLU A 91 1.33 -15.54 9.82
N HIS A 92 2.31 -14.65 9.63
CA HIS A 92 3.66 -15.04 9.31
C HIS A 92 4.23 -15.90 10.44
N GLN A 93 5.15 -16.82 10.11
CA GLN A 93 5.82 -17.76 11.01
C GLN A 93 6.33 -17.16 12.33
N LYS A 94 6.60 -15.85 12.35
CA LYS A 94 7.04 -15.10 13.53
C LYS A 94 5.87 -14.63 14.43
N GLY A 95 4.66 -15.17 14.24
CA GLY A 95 3.43 -14.78 14.94
C GLY A 95 2.96 -13.36 14.60
N LYS A 96 3.39 -12.82 13.45
CA LYS A 96 3.06 -11.45 13.03
C LYS A 96 2.23 -11.49 11.77
N LEU A 97 1.15 -10.74 11.75
CA LEU A 97 0.35 -10.59 10.56
C LEU A 97 1.13 -9.92 9.44
N LEU A 98 1.00 -10.42 8.21
CA LEU A 98 1.60 -9.76 7.07
C LEU A 98 0.90 -8.41 6.78
N PRO A 99 1.67 -7.36 6.42
CA PRO A 99 1.09 -6.08 6.08
C PRO A 99 0.38 -6.13 4.72
N GLY A 100 -0.68 -5.33 4.57
CA GLY A 100 -1.39 -5.13 3.31
C GLY A 100 -0.57 -4.28 2.34
N VAL A 101 0.45 -4.87 1.72
CA VAL A 101 1.38 -4.20 0.81
C VAL A 101 1.57 -5.02 -0.46
N SER A 102 1.80 -4.32 -1.58
CA SER A 102 1.97 -4.93 -2.89
C SER A 102 3.01 -6.08 -2.93
N PRO A 103 4.21 -5.97 -2.30
CA PRO A 103 5.17 -7.09 -2.30
C PRO A 103 4.65 -8.39 -1.68
N VAL A 104 3.80 -8.30 -0.63
CA VAL A 104 3.16 -9.45 -0.01
C VAL A 104 2.18 -10.08 -0.99
N ALA A 105 1.25 -9.28 -1.53
CA ALA A 105 0.25 -9.75 -2.47
C ALA A 105 0.86 -10.38 -3.73
N MET A 106 1.95 -9.80 -4.27
CA MET A 106 2.67 -10.36 -5.41
C MET A 106 3.32 -11.71 -5.11
N GLN A 107 3.88 -11.90 -3.92
CA GLN A 107 4.47 -13.18 -3.52
C GLN A 107 3.38 -14.22 -3.28
N GLN A 108 2.31 -13.85 -2.58
CA GLN A 108 1.15 -14.72 -2.36
C GLN A 108 0.51 -15.14 -3.68
N GLY A 109 0.33 -14.22 -4.64
CA GLY A 109 -0.24 -14.55 -5.95
C GLY A 109 0.59 -15.56 -6.75
N ARG A 110 1.92 -15.42 -6.75
CA ARG A 110 2.81 -16.41 -7.40
C ARG A 110 2.78 -17.76 -6.68
N HIS A 111 2.74 -17.74 -5.36
CA HIS A 111 2.63 -18.96 -4.54
C HIS A 111 1.32 -19.68 -4.79
N ALA A 112 0.21 -18.93 -4.77
CA ALA A 112 -1.11 -19.46 -4.98
C ALA A 112 -1.25 -20.12 -6.35
N ALA A 113 -0.74 -19.46 -7.40
CA ALA A 113 -0.72 -20.05 -8.75
C ALA A 113 0.04 -21.38 -8.80
N ARG A 114 1.20 -21.47 -8.13
CA ARG A 114 1.97 -22.73 -8.05
C ARG A 114 1.21 -23.81 -7.29
N ASN A 115 0.55 -23.46 -6.18
CA ASN A 115 -0.26 -24.39 -5.41
C ASN A 115 -1.48 -24.88 -6.21
N ILE A 116 -2.17 -24.00 -6.94
CA ILE A 116 -3.29 -24.39 -7.81
C ILE A 116 -2.82 -25.42 -8.85
N LEU A 117 -1.71 -25.14 -9.54
CA LEU A 117 -1.15 -26.08 -10.51
C LEU A 117 -0.74 -27.41 -9.85
N ALA A 118 -0.14 -27.37 -8.66
CA ALA A 118 0.22 -28.57 -7.92
C ALA A 118 -1.01 -29.41 -7.53
N MET A 119 -2.09 -28.77 -7.08
CA MET A 119 -3.34 -29.44 -6.71
C MET A 119 -4.04 -30.06 -7.92
N ILE A 120 -4.03 -29.38 -9.08
CA ILE A 120 -4.52 -29.94 -10.35
C ILE A 120 -3.75 -31.22 -10.72
N ASP A 121 -2.44 -31.25 -10.48
CA ASP A 121 -1.58 -32.41 -10.69
C ASP A 121 -1.69 -33.49 -9.57
N GLY A 122 -2.60 -33.33 -8.60
CA GLY A 122 -2.75 -34.24 -7.46
C GLY A 122 -1.60 -34.18 -6.45
N ARG A 123 -0.75 -33.16 -6.50
CA ARG A 123 0.34 -32.94 -5.54
C ARG A 123 -0.14 -32.14 -4.33
N LYS A 124 0.51 -32.34 -3.19
CA LYS A 124 0.21 -31.60 -1.96
C LYS A 124 0.59 -30.11 -2.09
N PRO A 125 -0.28 -29.17 -1.68
CA PRO A 125 0.03 -27.75 -1.66
C PRO A 125 1.17 -27.44 -0.69
N LEU A 126 1.97 -26.43 -1.03
CA LEU A 126 3.10 -26.00 -0.22
C LEU A 126 2.71 -24.84 0.69
N ARG A 127 3.39 -24.77 1.84
CA ARG A 127 3.32 -23.64 2.76
C ARG A 127 3.87 -22.36 2.12
N PHE A 128 3.20 -21.24 2.37
CA PHE A 128 3.65 -19.91 1.96
C PHE A 128 4.75 -19.37 2.89
N TRP A 129 5.78 -18.79 2.27
CA TRP A 129 6.86 -18.07 2.95
C TRP A 129 7.02 -16.69 2.35
N TYR A 130 6.85 -15.67 3.17
CA TYR A 130 7.10 -14.29 2.78
C TYR A 130 8.57 -13.93 2.97
N TRP A 131 9.19 -13.39 1.92
CA TRP A 131 10.51 -12.78 2.00
C TRP A 131 10.38 -11.26 1.94
N ASP A 132 10.69 -10.61 3.07
CA ASP A 132 10.69 -9.15 3.15
C ASP A 132 11.94 -8.56 2.46
N LYS A 133 11.70 -7.78 1.40
CA LYS A 133 12.75 -7.10 0.63
C LYS A 133 13.10 -5.73 1.18
N GLY A 134 12.41 -5.28 2.23
CA GLY A 134 12.50 -3.93 2.76
C GLY A 134 11.44 -2.99 2.19
N SER A 135 11.47 -1.75 2.67
CA SER A 135 10.50 -0.70 2.36
C SER A 135 11.18 0.59 1.94
N MET A 136 10.53 1.37 1.08
CA MET A 136 11.01 2.69 0.67
C MET A 136 9.85 3.66 0.60
N ALA A 137 10.09 4.90 1.01
CA ALA A 137 9.12 5.99 0.91
C ALA A 137 9.78 7.25 0.35
N THR A 138 9.15 7.84 -0.67
CA THR A 138 9.52 9.15 -1.20
C THR A 138 8.82 10.24 -0.42
N ILE A 139 9.58 11.24 0.03
CA ILE A 139 9.06 12.41 0.76
C ILE A 139 8.87 13.60 -0.19
N GLY A 140 9.75 13.73 -1.17
CA GLY A 140 9.71 14.81 -2.16
C GLY A 140 10.82 14.67 -3.19
N ARG A 141 11.03 15.73 -3.99
CA ARG A 141 12.12 15.76 -4.97
C ARG A 141 13.46 15.63 -4.25
N ASN A 142 14.31 14.70 -4.69
CA ASN A 142 15.63 14.40 -4.10
C ASN A 142 15.59 13.91 -2.63
N LYS A 143 14.41 13.53 -2.13
CA LYS A 143 14.18 13.21 -0.72
C LYS A 143 13.42 11.90 -0.59
N ALA A 144 14.09 10.84 -0.17
CA ALA A 144 13.48 9.56 0.15
C ALA A 144 14.12 8.92 1.39
N VAL A 145 13.46 7.90 1.92
CA VAL A 145 13.98 7.00 2.95
C VAL A 145 13.84 5.58 2.44
N ALA A 146 14.89 4.78 2.61
CA ALA A 146 14.93 3.38 2.23
C ALA A 146 15.41 2.55 3.43
N ASP A 147 14.66 1.51 3.73
CA ASP A 147 14.95 0.50 4.74
C ASP A 147 15.06 -0.86 4.05
N LEU A 148 16.28 -1.38 3.92
CA LEU A 148 16.57 -2.64 3.23
C LEU A 148 16.98 -3.75 4.22
N ASN A 149 16.35 -3.78 5.41
CA ASN A 149 16.66 -4.66 6.57
C ASN A 149 18.07 -4.45 7.16
N PHE A 150 19.11 -4.55 6.34
CA PHE A 150 20.52 -4.41 6.73
C PHE A 150 21.09 -3.03 6.46
N VAL A 151 20.48 -2.27 5.53
CA VAL A 151 20.98 -0.96 5.11
C VAL A 151 19.87 0.07 5.20
N HIS A 152 20.15 1.17 5.90
CA HIS A 152 19.23 2.30 6.04
C HIS A 152 19.82 3.51 5.32
N ILE A 153 19.15 3.97 4.27
CA ILE A 153 19.62 5.10 3.44
C ILE A 153 18.57 6.20 3.50
N SER A 154 19.01 7.46 3.55
CA SER A 154 18.09 8.61 3.50
C SER A 154 18.62 9.74 2.63
N GLY A 155 17.70 10.59 2.16
CA GLY A 155 18.02 11.76 1.33
C GLY A 155 18.21 11.41 -0.15
N PHE A 156 19.21 12.02 -0.78
CA PHE A 156 19.45 11.90 -2.21
C PHE A 156 19.85 10.48 -2.67
N PRO A 157 20.73 9.73 -1.98
CA PRO A 157 21.08 8.37 -2.39
C PRO A 157 19.88 7.41 -2.32
N ALA A 158 19.01 7.58 -1.32
CA ALA A 158 17.76 6.81 -1.22
C ALA A 158 16.80 7.16 -2.36
N TRP A 159 16.76 8.44 -2.78
CA TRP A 159 15.93 8.87 -3.91
C TRP A 159 16.41 8.27 -5.23
N LEU A 160 17.73 8.19 -5.45
CA LEU A 160 18.30 7.55 -6.63
C LEU A 160 18.02 6.04 -6.65
N ALA A 161 18.17 5.36 -5.50
CA ALA A 161 17.84 3.94 -5.36
C ALA A 161 16.35 3.68 -5.64
N TRP A 162 15.47 4.53 -5.10
CA TRP A 162 14.04 4.47 -5.38
C TRP A 162 13.75 4.64 -6.89
N LEU A 163 14.37 5.64 -7.54
CA LEU A 163 14.21 5.89 -8.97
C LEU A 163 14.59 4.64 -9.78
N PHE A 164 15.76 4.07 -9.49
CA PHE A 164 16.27 2.87 -10.17
C PHE A 164 15.32 1.67 -10.02
N ILE A 165 14.89 1.38 -8.79
CA ILE A 165 13.99 0.25 -8.51
C ILE A 165 12.63 0.46 -9.18
N HIS A 166 12.07 1.68 -9.11
CA HIS A 166 10.77 1.98 -9.71
C HIS A 166 10.78 1.78 -11.24
N ILE A 167 11.88 2.12 -11.91
CA ILE A 167 12.06 1.90 -13.35
C ILE A 167 12.10 0.41 -13.70
N ILE A 168 12.75 -0.42 -12.88
CA ILE A 168 12.81 -1.87 -13.11
C ILE A 168 11.44 -2.52 -12.97
N PHE A 169 10.63 -2.06 -12.01
CA PHE A 169 9.28 -2.59 -11.78
C PHE A 169 8.23 -2.06 -12.77
N LEU A 170 8.51 -1.00 -13.54
CA LEU A 170 7.64 -0.57 -14.64
C LEU A 170 7.56 -1.66 -15.71
N VAL A 171 6.37 -2.19 -15.94
CA VAL A 171 6.11 -3.26 -16.91
C VAL A 171 6.21 -2.70 -18.33
N GLY A 172 7.08 -3.29 -19.16
CA GLY A 172 7.24 -2.96 -20.59
C GLY A 172 8.45 -2.07 -20.89
N PHE A 173 9.49 -2.63 -21.52
CA PHE A 173 10.75 -1.94 -21.84
C PHE A 173 10.54 -0.67 -22.69
N ARG A 174 9.56 -0.70 -23.60
CA ARG A 174 9.22 0.40 -24.49
C ARG A 174 8.52 1.58 -23.78
N ASN A 175 7.81 1.32 -22.68
CA ASN A 175 7.22 2.36 -21.84
C ASN A 175 8.23 2.99 -20.87
N ARG A 176 9.29 2.26 -20.48
CA ARG A 176 10.29 2.77 -19.51
C ARG A 176 11.04 4.00 -20.03
N VAL A 177 11.52 3.97 -21.27
CA VAL A 177 12.26 5.11 -21.86
C VAL A 177 11.34 6.33 -22.04
N ALA A 178 10.09 6.12 -22.48
CA ALA A 178 9.12 7.20 -22.60
C ALA A 178 8.78 7.83 -21.23
N VAL A 179 8.58 7.01 -20.18
CA VAL A 179 8.35 7.50 -18.81
C VAL A 179 9.58 8.23 -18.27
N LEU A 180 10.79 7.71 -18.52
CA LEU A 180 12.05 8.38 -18.17
C LEU A 180 12.17 9.74 -18.87
N MET A 181 11.90 9.82 -20.16
CA MET A 181 11.93 11.06 -20.93
C MET A 181 10.85 12.04 -20.47
N GLN A 182 9.65 11.55 -20.15
CA GLN A 182 8.57 12.37 -19.60
C GLN A 182 8.91 12.91 -18.21
N TRP A 183 9.54 12.09 -17.36
CA TRP A 183 10.00 12.51 -16.03
C TRP A 183 11.18 13.47 -16.13
N ALA A 184 12.13 13.24 -17.04
CA ALA A 184 13.22 14.17 -17.32
C ALA A 184 12.67 15.50 -17.85
N TRP A 185 11.72 15.46 -18.78
CA TRP A 185 11.04 16.64 -19.30
C TRP A 185 10.28 17.38 -18.20
N ALA A 186 9.49 16.69 -17.37
CA ALA A 186 8.79 17.29 -16.23
C ALA A 186 9.77 17.83 -15.16
N TYR A 187 10.92 17.19 -15.00
CA TYR A 187 12.01 17.61 -14.12
C TYR A 187 12.61 18.94 -14.59
N PHE A 188 12.84 19.10 -15.90
CA PHE A 188 13.42 20.31 -16.49
C PHE A 188 12.39 21.44 -16.74
N THR A 189 11.18 21.11 -17.18
CA THR A 189 10.19 22.10 -17.62
C THR A 189 9.24 22.60 -16.55
N PHE A 190 9.33 22.09 -15.31
CA PHE A 190 8.43 22.45 -14.20
C PHE A 190 6.93 22.22 -14.47
N ASN A 191 6.56 21.65 -15.62
CA ASN A 191 5.19 21.47 -16.04
C ASN A 191 4.63 20.19 -15.43
N LYS A 192 3.95 20.32 -14.29
CA LYS A 192 3.03 19.29 -13.83
C LYS A 192 1.81 19.37 -14.74
N GLY A 193 1.67 18.43 -15.68
CA GLY A 193 0.40 18.22 -16.36
C GLY A 193 -0.65 17.94 -15.30
N ALA A 194 -1.44 18.96 -14.95
CA ALA A 194 -2.55 18.82 -14.01
C ALA A 194 -3.57 17.92 -14.69
N ARG A 195 -3.51 16.62 -14.38
CA ARG A 195 -4.54 15.68 -14.82
C ARG A 195 -5.76 15.94 -13.94
N LEU A 196 -6.55 16.92 -14.34
CA LEU A 196 -7.84 17.25 -13.74
C LEU A 196 -8.77 16.06 -13.98
N ILE A 197 -8.99 15.26 -12.94
CA ILE A 197 -10.07 14.28 -12.92
C ILE A 197 -11.32 15.06 -12.49
N THR A 198 -11.98 15.72 -13.45
CA THR A 198 -13.30 16.32 -13.21
C THR A 198 -14.34 15.21 -13.24
N ARG A 199 -14.53 14.54 -12.11
CA ARG A 199 -15.72 13.71 -11.90
C ARG A 199 -16.75 14.58 -11.20
N ASN A 200 -17.91 14.78 -11.82
CA ASN A 200 -19.06 15.36 -11.13
C ASN A 200 -19.47 14.41 -10.01
N PHE A 201 -18.95 14.64 -8.81
CA PHE A 201 -19.47 14.02 -7.60
C PHE A 201 -20.81 14.68 -7.32
N GLN A 202 -21.88 14.18 -7.94
CA GLN A 202 -23.16 14.20 -7.25
C GLN A 202 -22.97 13.28 -6.05
N ALA A 203 -23.08 13.85 -4.85
CA ALA A 203 -23.07 13.09 -3.61
C ALA A 203 -24.27 12.13 -3.65
N GLU A 204 -24.06 10.91 -4.13
CA GLU A 204 -24.99 9.82 -3.85
C GLU A 204 -24.95 9.61 -2.34
N LEU A 205 -26.04 10.01 -1.69
CA LEU A 205 -26.38 9.66 -0.33
C LEU A 205 -26.28 8.13 -0.23
N ARG A 206 -25.16 7.65 0.31
CA ARG A 206 -25.02 6.25 0.70
C ARG A 206 -26.10 5.97 1.75
N PRO A 207 -27.00 5.01 1.56
CA PRO A 207 -27.88 4.59 2.64
C PRO A 207 -27.02 4.06 3.80
N PRO A 208 -27.45 4.28 5.06
CA PRO A 208 -26.72 3.79 6.23
C PRO A 208 -26.60 2.25 6.18
N ALA A 209 -25.47 1.77 6.69
CA ALA A 209 -25.08 0.36 6.76
C ALA A 209 -25.99 -0.47 7.67
#